data_AF-A0A8B7WGR0-F1
#
_entry.id   AF-A0A8B7WGR0-F1
#
_cell.length_a   1.000
_cell.length_b   1.000
_cell.length_c   1.000
_cell.angle_alpha   90.00
_cell.angle_beta   90.00
_cell.angle_gamma   90.00
#
_symmetry.space_group_name_H-M   'P 1'
#
loop_
_entity.id
_entity.type
_entity.pdbx_description
1 polymer ?
#
loop_
_entity_poly.entity_id
_entity_poly.type
_entity_poly.pdbx_seq_one_letter_code
_entity_poly.pdbx_strand_id
1 'polypeptide(L)'
;MFSWLGTDDRRRKDPEVFQTVSEGLKKLYKSKLLPLEEHYRFHEFHSPALEDADFDNKPMVLLVGQYSTGKTTFIRYLLEQDFPGMRIGPEPTTDSFIAVMQGDVEGIIPGNALVVDPKKPFRKLNAFGNAFLNRFVCAQLPNAVLESISVIDTPGILSGEKQRISRGYDFAAVLEWFAERVDRIILLFDAHKLDISDEFSEVIKALKNHEDKMRVVLNKADQIETQQLMRVHAYIISSLKKEMPSVFGKDNKKKELVNNLADIYGRIEREHQISPGDFPNLKRMQDQLQAQDFSKFQPLKSKLLEVVDDMLAHDIAQLMVLVRQEETQRPVQMVKGGAFEGTLHGPFGHGYGEGAGEGIDDAEWVVARDKPMYDEIFYTLSPVDGKITGANAKKEMVRSKLPNSVLGKIWKLADIDKDGMLDDEEFALANHLIKVKLEGHELPNELPTHLLPPSKRKVAE
;
A
#
# COMPACT_ATOMS: atom_id res chain seq x y z
N MET A 1 2.64 -58.13 -21.74
CA MET A 1 3.79 -58.49 -22.60
C MET A 1 3.87 -57.42 -23.70
N PHE A 2 4.55 -56.30 -23.42
CA PHE A 2 4.61 -55.17 -24.34
C PHE A 2 5.95 -55.18 -25.08
N SER A 3 5.86 -55.25 -26.41
CA SER A 3 6.99 -55.22 -27.35
C SER A 3 7.52 -53.80 -27.45
N TRP A 4 8.67 -53.55 -26.83
CA TRP A 4 9.51 -52.38 -27.08
C TRP A 4 10.62 -52.82 -28.05
N LEU A 5 10.53 -52.39 -29.32
CA LEU A 5 11.65 -52.19 -30.27
C LEU A 5 11.10 -51.99 -31.69
N GLY A 6 11.37 -50.83 -32.29
CA GLY A 6 11.28 -50.66 -33.73
C GLY A 6 10.79 -49.29 -34.20
N THR A 7 11.64 -48.26 -34.09
CA THR A 7 12.19 -47.45 -35.20
C THR A 7 12.59 -46.07 -34.69
N ASP A 8 13.89 -45.81 -34.80
CA ASP A 8 14.58 -44.58 -34.44
C ASP A 8 14.22 -43.49 -35.47
N ASP A 9 13.00 -42.94 -35.39
CA ASP A 9 12.58 -41.82 -36.22
C ASP A 9 12.98 -40.51 -35.50
N ARG A 10 14.29 -40.22 -35.51
CA ARG A 10 14.81 -38.86 -35.24
C ARG A 10 14.40 -37.94 -36.39
N ARG A 11 13.09 -37.74 -36.57
CA ARG A 11 12.58 -36.57 -37.27
C ARG A 11 12.99 -35.38 -36.43
N ARG A 12 13.93 -34.58 -36.93
CA ARG A 12 13.97 -33.15 -36.65
C ARG A 12 12.54 -32.66 -36.90
N LYS A 13 11.76 -32.50 -35.83
CA LYS A 13 10.49 -31.79 -35.91
C LYS A 13 10.87 -30.37 -36.26
N ASP A 14 10.48 -29.92 -37.45
CA ASP A 14 10.46 -28.50 -37.75
C ASP A 14 9.76 -27.78 -36.59
N PRO A 15 10.33 -26.69 -36.05
CA PRO A 15 9.69 -25.96 -34.97
C PRO A 15 8.30 -25.55 -35.43
N GLU A 16 7.27 -26.03 -34.75
CA GLU A 16 5.90 -25.60 -35.01
C GLU A 16 5.84 -24.09 -34.75
N VAL A 17 5.60 -23.32 -35.81
CA VAL A 17 5.45 -21.87 -35.72
C VAL A 17 4.03 -21.61 -35.21
N PHE A 18 3.92 -21.21 -33.93
CA PHE A 18 2.66 -20.77 -33.33
C PHE A 18 2.48 -19.26 -33.57
N GLN A 19 1.24 -18.79 -33.75
CA GLN A 19 0.98 -17.34 -33.90
C GLN A 19 1.15 -16.60 -32.58
N THR A 20 0.86 -17.26 -31.45
CA THR A 20 1.10 -16.73 -30.09
C THR A 20 1.60 -17.82 -29.12
N VAL A 21 2.23 -17.41 -28.01
CA VAL A 21 2.67 -18.33 -26.94
C VAL A 21 1.47 -19.05 -26.30
N SER A 22 0.32 -18.37 -26.13
CA SER A 22 -0.89 -18.97 -25.55
C SER A 22 -1.43 -20.11 -26.43
N GLU A 23 -1.51 -19.93 -27.75
CA GLU A 23 -1.89 -21.01 -28.67
C GLU A 23 -0.94 -22.21 -28.61
N GLY A 24 0.37 -21.94 -28.47
CA GLY A 24 1.38 -22.97 -28.29
C GLY A 24 1.18 -23.77 -27.00
N LEU A 25 0.96 -23.09 -25.87
CA LEU A 25 0.69 -23.71 -24.57
C LEU A 25 -0.62 -24.51 -24.57
N LYS A 26 -1.69 -23.96 -25.16
CA LYS A 26 -2.99 -24.61 -25.33
C LYS A 26 -2.86 -25.91 -26.12
N LYS A 27 -2.11 -25.89 -27.23
CA LYS A 27 -1.85 -27.09 -28.04
C LYS A 27 -0.96 -28.10 -27.31
N LEU A 28 0.06 -27.66 -26.58
CA LEU A 28 0.90 -28.54 -25.78
C LEU A 28 0.10 -29.23 -24.67
N TYR A 29 -0.71 -28.49 -23.92
CA TYR A 29 -1.61 -29.05 -22.90
C TYR A 29 -2.52 -30.12 -23.49
N LYS A 30 -3.28 -29.79 -24.54
CA LYS A 30 -4.23 -30.72 -25.17
C LYS A 30 -3.58 -31.96 -25.77
N SER A 31 -2.37 -31.84 -26.33
CA SER A 31 -1.71 -32.94 -27.04
C SER A 31 -0.76 -33.79 -26.17
N LYS A 32 -0.33 -33.27 -25.01
CA LYS A 32 0.67 -33.92 -24.15
C LYS A 32 0.20 -34.18 -22.73
N LEU A 33 -0.43 -33.19 -22.10
CA LEU A 33 -0.78 -33.25 -20.68
C LEU A 33 -2.17 -33.86 -20.47
N LEU A 34 -3.19 -33.38 -21.20
CA LEU A 34 -4.57 -33.82 -21.04
C LEU A 34 -4.73 -35.35 -21.21
N PRO A 35 -4.11 -36.03 -22.19
CA PRO A 35 -4.20 -37.49 -22.29
C PRO A 35 -3.62 -38.23 -21.06
N LEU A 36 -2.61 -37.65 -20.42
CA LEU A 36 -2.00 -38.18 -19.20
C LEU A 36 -2.94 -37.99 -18.00
N GLU A 37 -3.50 -36.79 -17.84
CA GLU A 37 -4.45 -36.47 -16.78
C GLU A 37 -5.70 -37.35 -16.85
N GLU A 38 -6.26 -37.55 -18.04
CA GLU A 38 -7.40 -38.44 -18.28
C GLU A 38 -7.06 -39.90 -17.97
N HIS A 39 -5.88 -40.37 -18.41
CA HIS A 39 -5.45 -41.76 -18.19
C HIS A 39 -5.31 -42.10 -16.69
N TYR A 40 -4.78 -41.18 -15.89
CA TYR A 40 -4.58 -41.36 -14.45
C TYR A 40 -5.71 -40.76 -13.59
N ARG A 41 -6.80 -40.31 -14.21
CA ARG A 41 -7.96 -39.72 -13.53
C ARG A 41 -7.58 -38.55 -12.60
N PHE A 42 -6.60 -37.76 -12.99
CA PHE A 42 -6.06 -36.65 -12.20
C PHE A 42 -7.16 -35.68 -11.74
N HIS A 43 -8.17 -35.47 -12.59
CA HIS A 43 -9.31 -34.58 -12.35
C HIS A 43 -10.23 -35.02 -11.21
N GLU A 44 -10.20 -36.30 -10.81
CA GLU A 44 -10.98 -36.81 -9.67
C GLU A 44 -10.33 -36.44 -8.32
N PHE A 45 -9.05 -36.07 -8.31
CA PHE A 45 -8.26 -35.91 -7.08
C PHE A 45 -7.67 -34.51 -6.89
N HIS A 46 -7.30 -33.84 -7.98
CA HIS A 46 -6.53 -32.61 -7.91
C HIS A 46 -7.27 -31.45 -8.57
N SER A 47 -7.13 -31.30 -9.89
CA SER A 47 -7.71 -30.19 -10.62
C SER A 47 -8.40 -30.62 -11.91
N PRO A 48 -9.55 -30.02 -12.24
CA PRO A 48 -10.29 -30.32 -13.46
C PRO A 48 -9.59 -29.82 -14.74
N ALA A 49 -9.76 -30.56 -15.84
CA ALA A 49 -9.14 -30.32 -17.15
C ALA A 49 -9.28 -28.88 -17.63
N LEU A 50 -8.19 -28.22 -18.02
CA LEU A 50 -8.19 -26.87 -18.59
C LEU A 50 -9.06 -26.78 -19.86
N GLU A 51 -9.88 -25.73 -19.90
CA GLU A 51 -10.73 -25.38 -21.04
C GLU A 51 -10.08 -24.27 -21.87
N ASP A 52 -10.61 -24.03 -23.06
CA ASP A 52 -10.11 -22.98 -23.95
C ASP A 52 -10.11 -21.60 -23.28
N ALA A 53 -11.15 -21.32 -22.49
CA ALA A 53 -11.23 -20.12 -21.68
C ALA A 53 -10.02 -19.96 -20.74
N ASP A 54 -9.49 -21.03 -20.15
CA ASP A 54 -8.34 -20.95 -19.24
C ASP A 54 -7.06 -20.41 -19.94
N PHE A 55 -6.99 -20.49 -21.28
CA PHE A 55 -5.87 -19.96 -22.10
C PHE A 55 -6.18 -18.61 -22.75
N ASP A 56 -7.45 -18.39 -23.09
CA ASP A 56 -7.90 -17.24 -23.88
C ASP A 56 -8.31 -16.04 -22.98
N ASN A 57 -8.37 -16.24 -21.66
CA ASN A 57 -8.75 -15.19 -20.72
C ASN A 57 -7.67 -14.13 -20.51
N LYS A 58 -8.14 -12.93 -20.18
CA LYS A 58 -7.27 -11.83 -19.77
C LYS A 58 -6.66 -12.12 -18.39
N PRO A 59 -5.47 -11.56 -18.11
CA PRO A 59 -4.87 -11.67 -16.78
C PRO A 59 -5.84 -11.23 -15.68
N MET A 60 -5.90 -12.01 -14.60
CA MET A 60 -6.80 -11.77 -13.47
C MET A 60 -6.02 -11.32 -12.24
N VAL A 61 -6.56 -10.32 -11.54
CA VAL A 61 -6.05 -9.83 -10.25
C VAL A 61 -7.05 -10.16 -9.15
N LEU A 62 -6.64 -10.92 -8.14
CA LEU A 62 -7.47 -11.26 -6.98
C LEU A 62 -7.17 -10.31 -5.82
N LEU A 63 -8.20 -9.64 -5.27
CA LEU A 63 -8.05 -8.83 -4.06
C LEU A 63 -8.49 -9.62 -2.83
N VAL A 64 -7.60 -9.85 -1.88
CA VAL A 64 -7.90 -10.56 -0.62
C VAL A 64 -7.60 -9.65 0.55
N GLY A 65 -8.43 -9.68 1.58
CA GLY A 65 -8.24 -8.82 2.75
C GLY A 65 -9.42 -8.89 3.70
N GLN A 66 -9.19 -8.52 4.94
CA GLN A 66 -10.24 -8.47 5.95
C GLN A 66 -11.31 -7.43 5.63
N TYR A 67 -12.39 -7.46 6.41
CA TYR A 67 -13.45 -6.51 6.30
C TYR A 67 -12.94 -5.04 6.44
N SER A 68 -13.49 -4.11 5.64
CA SER A 68 -13.14 -2.68 5.64
C SER A 68 -11.70 -2.28 5.26
N THR A 69 -10.90 -3.21 4.73
CA THR A 69 -9.52 -2.95 4.23
C THR A 69 -9.46 -2.14 2.92
N GLY A 70 -10.61 -1.87 2.29
CA GLY A 70 -10.70 -1.00 1.11
C GLY A 70 -10.61 -1.71 -0.25
N LYS A 71 -10.80 -3.04 -0.33
CA LYS A 71 -10.78 -3.80 -1.60
C LYS A 71 -11.67 -3.20 -2.70
N THR A 72 -12.97 -3.05 -2.45
CA THR A 72 -13.92 -2.47 -3.40
C THR A 72 -13.54 -1.03 -3.80
N THR A 73 -13.07 -0.22 -2.84
CA THR A 73 -12.60 1.14 -3.11
C THR A 73 -11.32 1.17 -3.92
N PHE A 74 -10.44 0.18 -3.75
CA PHE A 74 -9.21 0.03 -4.52
C PHE A 74 -9.51 -0.31 -5.99
N ILE A 75 -10.49 -1.19 -6.26
CA ILE A 75 -10.95 -1.45 -7.63
C ILE A 75 -11.51 -0.17 -8.25
N ARG A 76 -12.41 0.51 -7.54
CA ARG A 76 -12.99 1.79 -7.98
C ARG A 76 -11.91 2.82 -8.31
N TYR A 77 -10.88 2.90 -7.49
CA TYR A 77 -9.73 3.77 -7.70
C TYR A 77 -8.99 3.42 -8.99
N LEU A 78 -8.63 2.15 -9.19
CA LEU A 78 -7.96 1.70 -10.41
C LEU A 78 -8.76 1.99 -11.68
N LEU A 79 -10.07 1.77 -11.63
CA LEU A 79 -10.96 1.99 -12.77
C LEU A 79 -11.32 3.46 -13.00
N GLU A 80 -11.09 4.32 -11.99
CA GLU A 80 -11.65 5.68 -11.86
C GLU A 80 -13.16 5.74 -12.14
N GLN A 81 -13.86 4.64 -11.87
CA GLN A 81 -15.24 4.43 -12.23
C GLN A 81 -15.92 3.50 -11.23
N ASP A 82 -17.20 3.76 -10.95
CA ASP A 82 -18.05 2.84 -10.23
C ASP A 82 -18.38 1.61 -11.11
N PHE A 83 -18.56 0.45 -10.51
CA PHE A 83 -18.92 -0.78 -11.24
C PHE A 83 -20.18 -1.44 -10.68
N PRO A 84 -20.95 -2.17 -11.51
CA PRO A 84 -22.21 -2.78 -11.10
C PRO A 84 -22.07 -3.69 -9.89
N GLY A 85 -22.99 -3.54 -8.94
CA GLY A 85 -23.05 -4.39 -7.75
C GLY A 85 -22.02 -4.03 -6.67
N MET A 86 -21.19 -3.01 -6.87
CA MET A 86 -20.28 -2.52 -5.84
C MET A 86 -21.06 -1.98 -4.63
N ARG A 87 -20.55 -2.24 -3.42
CA ARG A 87 -21.11 -1.69 -2.18
C ARG A 87 -19.98 -1.24 -1.24
N ILE A 88 -19.85 0.07 -1.06
CA ILE A 88 -18.89 0.66 -0.12
C ILE A 88 -19.65 1.15 1.11
N GLY A 89 -19.28 0.67 2.29
CA GLY A 89 -19.85 1.12 3.55
C GLY A 89 -19.01 0.74 4.77
N PRO A 90 -19.30 1.31 5.96
CA PRO A 90 -18.59 1.03 7.19
C PRO A 90 -18.95 -0.33 7.81
N GLU A 91 -20.13 -0.89 7.51
CA GLU A 91 -20.61 -2.22 7.96
C GLU A 91 -20.51 -3.29 6.87
N PRO A 92 -20.33 -4.61 7.18
CA PRO A 92 -20.18 -5.69 6.20
C PRO A 92 -21.05 -5.60 4.94
N THR A 93 -20.54 -4.93 3.89
CA THR A 93 -21.32 -4.60 2.69
C THR A 93 -21.14 -5.59 1.55
N THR A 94 -19.89 -6.02 1.30
CA THR A 94 -19.56 -6.99 0.25
C THR A 94 -19.52 -8.39 0.84
N ASP A 95 -20.57 -9.17 0.59
CA ASP A 95 -20.73 -10.55 1.04
C ASP A 95 -20.59 -11.58 -0.09
N SER A 96 -20.28 -11.10 -1.28
CA SER A 96 -20.25 -11.85 -2.54
C SER A 96 -18.92 -11.65 -3.26
N PHE A 97 -18.48 -12.66 -3.99
CA PHE A 97 -17.38 -12.56 -4.95
C PHE A 97 -17.89 -11.82 -6.20
N ILE A 98 -17.13 -10.84 -6.67
CA ILE A 98 -17.48 -10.03 -7.84
C ILE A 98 -16.35 -10.13 -8.86
N ALA A 99 -16.60 -10.79 -9.98
CA ALA A 99 -15.71 -10.76 -11.15
C ALA A 99 -16.00 -9.51 -11.98
N VAL A 100 -15.16 -8.48 -11.83
CA VAL A 100 -15.24 -7.23 -12.60
C VAL A 100 -14.49 -7.42 -13.91
N MET A 101 -15.24 -7.41 -15.01
CA MET A 101 -14.73 -7.75 -16.35
C MET A 101 -15.21 -6.75 -17.40
N GLN A 102 -14.51 -6.69 -18.53
CA GLN A 102 -14.98 -5.91 -19.68
C GLN A 102 -16.34 -6.43 -20.17
N GLY A 103 -17.21 -5.49 -20.52
CA GLY A 103 -18.41 -5.75 -21.32
C GLY A 103 -18.78 -4.52 -22.14
N ASP A 104 -19.55 -4.73 -23.22
CA ASP A 104 -19.99 -3.62 -24.09
C ASP A 104 -21.07 -2.76 -23.42
N VAL A 105 -21.81 -3.36 -22.47
CA VAL A 105 -22.90 -2.72 -21.73
C VAL A 105 -22.73 -3.01 -20.25
N GLU A 106 -23.05 -2.01 -19.43
CA GLU A 106 -23.05 -2.14 -17.99
C GLU A 106 -24.11 -3.15 -17.52
N GLY A 107 -23.72 -4.13 -16.70
CA GLY A 107 -24.64 -5.15 -16.21
C GLY A 107 -24.05 -6.12 -15.19
N ILE A 108 -24.93 -6.93 -14.59
CA ILE A 108 -24.58 -7.99 -13.65
C ILE A 108 -25.06 -9.34 -14.19
N ILE A 109 -24.16 -10.31 -14.20
CA ILE A 109 -24.47 -11.71 -14.52
C ILE A 109 -24.39 -12.54 -13.23
N PRO A 110 -25.50 -13.16 -12.78
CA PRO A 110 -25.49 -14.02 -11.60
C PRO A 110 -24.62 -15.27 -11.78
N GLY A 111 -24.03 -15.77 -10.69
CA GLY A 111 -23.11 -16.91 -10.70
C GLY A 111 -23.66 -18.16 -11.38
N ASN A 112 -24.93 -18.49 -11.15
CA ASN A 112 -25.59 -19.63 -11.81
C ASN A 112 -25.62 -19.50 -13.34
N ALA A 113 -25.76 -18.28 -13.88
CA ALA A 113 -25.69 -18.04 -15.32
C ALA A 113 -24.23 -17.96 -15.81
N LEU A 114 -23.32 -17.51 -14.96
CA LEU A 114 -21.92 -17.34 -15.28
C LEU A 114 -21.19 -18.68 -15.44
N VAL A 115 -21.51 -19.69 -14.61
CA VAL A 115 -20.87 -21.02 -14.67
C VAL A 115 -21.36 -21.89 -15.83
N VAL A 116 -22.35 -21.43 -16.60
CA VAL A 116 -22.78 -22.11 -17.84
C VAL A 116 -22.24 -21.44 -19.10
N ASP A 117 -21.56 -20.30 -18.98
CA ASP A 117 -20.97 -19.59 -20.12
C ASP A 117 -19.61 -20.21 -20.52
N PRO A 118 -19.49 -20.84 -21.71
CA PRO A 118 -18.25 -21.44 -22.19
C PRO A 118 -17.14 -20.42 -22.49
N LYS A 119 -17.47 -19.13 -22.58
CA LYS A 119 -16.49 -18.07 -22.84
C LYS A 119 -15.88 -17.51 -21.56
N LYS A 120 -16.30 -17.98 -20.38
CA LYS A 120 -15.86 -17.48 -19.09
C LYS A 120 -15.09 -18.56 -18.33
N PRO A 121 -14.04 -18.21 -17.56
CA PRO A 121 -13.20 -19.18 -16.84
C PRO A 121 -13.90 -19.84 -15.65
N PHE A 122 -15.18 -19.58 -15.43
CA PHE A 122 -15.82 -19.79 -14.14
C PHE A 122 -16.64 -21.08 -14.06
N ARG A 123 -16.77 -21.86 -15.14
CA ARG A 123 -17.64 -23.05 -15.18
C ARG A 123 -17.38 -24.04 -14.04
N LYS A 124 -16.10 -24.20 -13.69
CA LYS A 124 -15.66 -25.17 -12.68
C LYS A 124 -16.00 -24.74 -11.26
N LEU A 125 -16.38 -23.48 -11.04
CA LEU A 125 -16.91 -23.00 -9.76
C LEU A 125 -18.26 -23.65 -9.40
N ASN A 126 -18.94 -24.31 -10.34
CA ASN A 126 -20.14 -25.08 -10.06
C ASN A 126 -19.90 -26.18 -8.99
N ALA A 127 -18.66 -26.64 -8.82
CA ALA A 127 -18.28 -27.61 -7.80
C ALA A 127 -18.51 -27.11 -6.36
N PHE A 128 -18.49 -25.79 -6.12
CA PHE A 128 -18.75 -25.19 -4.81
C PHE A 128 -20.25 -25.07 -4.46
N GLY A 129 -21.13 -25.41 -5.42
CA GLY A 129 -22.57 -25.53 -5.23
C GLY A 129 -23.32 -24.19 -5.08
N ASN A 130 -24.65 -24.30 -4.98
CA ASN A 130 -25.56 -23.14 -5.02
C ASN A 130 -25.33 -22.11 -3.92
N ALA A 131 -24.84 -22.51 -2.75
CA ALA A 131 -24.57 -21.59 -1.65
C ALA A 131 -23.48 -20.57 -2.03
N PHE A 132 -22.44 -21.02 -2.74
CA PHE A 132 -21.42 -20.15 -3.32
C PHE A 132 -21.95 -19.38 -4.53
N LEU A 133 -22.60 -20.05 -5.48
CA LEU A 133 -23.02 -19.44 -6.74
C LEU A 133 -24.04 -18.29 -6.56
N ASN A 134 -24.85 -18.34 -5.50
CA ASN A 134 -25.76 -17.25 -5.14
C ASN A 134 -25.02 -16.01 -4.59
N ARG A 135 -23.75 -16.16 -4.21
CA ARG A 135 -22.84 -15.13 -3.70
C ARG A 135 -21.66 -14.91 -4.65
N PHE A 136 -21.83 -15.24 -5.92
CA PHE A 136 -20.86 -14.99 -6.97
C PHE A 136 -21.57 -14.28 -8.11
N VAL A 137 -21.00 -13.18 -8.59
CA VAL A 137 -21.54 -12.40 -9.70
C VAL A 137 -20.40 -11.93 -10.60
N CYS A 138 -20.71 -11.68 -11.87
CA CYS A 138 -19.83 -10.96 -12.77
C CYS A 138 -20.43 -9.58 -13.04
N ALA A 139 -19.68 -8.53 -12.69
CA ALA A 139 -19.97 -7.16 -13.05
C ALA A 139 -19.28 -6.86 -14.38
N GLN A 140 -20.05 -6.45 -15.38
CA GLN A 140 -19.53 -6.09 -16.69
C GLN A 140 -19.78 -4.62 -16.96
N LEU A 141 -18.79 -3.94 -17.53
CA LEU A 141 -18.87 -2.55 -17.93
C LEU A 141 -17.81 -2.23 -18.99
N PRO A 142 -18.04 -1.23 -19.85
CA PRO A 142 -17.02 -0.76 -20.77
C PRO A 142 -15.99 0.10 -19.99
N ASN A 143 -14.76 -0.39 -19.87
CA ASN A 143 -13.67 0.35 -19.22
C ASN A 143 -12.30 -0.06 -19.80
N ALA A 144 -11.45 0.93 -20.12
CA ALA A 144 -10.15 0.71 -20.76
C ALA A 144 -9.19 -0.17 -19.92
N VAL A 145 -9.25 -0.10 -18.59
CA VAL A 145 -8.47 -0.99 -17.70
C VAL A 145 -8.90 -2.43 -17.91
N LEU A 146 -10.21 -2.66 -18.00
CA LEU A 146 -10.80 -3.98 -18.17
C LEU A 146 -10.60 -4.56 -19.58
N GLU A 147 -10.22 -3.72 -20.55
CA GLU A 147 -9.71 -4.20 -21.84
C GLU A 147 -8.44 -5.02 -21.69
N SER A 148 -7.63 -4.73 -20.66
CA SER A 148 -6.33 -5.36 -20.42
C SER A 148 -6.36 -6.45 -19.35
N ILE A 149 -7.13 -6.24 -18.28
CA ILE A 149 -7.17 -7.14 -17.12
C ILE A 149 -8.60 -7.41 -16.66
N SER A 150 -8.77 -8.38 -15.76
CA SER A 150 -10.01 -8.56 -14.98
C SER A 150 -9.67 -8.58 -13.50
N VAL A 151 -10.60 -8.10 -12.66
CA VAL A 151 -10.36 -7.99 -11.22
C VAL A 151 -11.42 -8.79 -10.46
N ILE A 152 -10.99 -9.58 -9.48
CA ILE A 152 -11.87 -10.36 -8.61
C ILE A 152 -11.90 -9.66 -7.24
N ASP A 153 -13.04 -9.04 -6.90
CA ASP A 153 -13.31 -8.57 -5.54
C ASP A 153 -13.80 -9.74 -4.69
N THR A 154 -13.25 -9.90 -3.49
CA THR A 154 -13.65 -10.97 -2.57
C THR A 154 -14.44 -10.40 -1.40
N PRO A 155 -15.34 -11.20 -0.80
CA PRO A 155 -15.91 -10.87 0.51
C PRO A 155 -14.82 -10.53 1.52
N GLY A 156 -15.14 -9.62 2.46
CA GLY A 156 -14.25 -9.33 3.58
C GLY A 156 -14.06 -10.56 4.47
N ILE A 157 -12.80 -10.89 4.77
CA ILE A 157 -12.48 -11.94 5.74
C ILE A 157 -12.91 -11.48 7.12
N LEU A 158 -13.63 -12.34 7.83
CA LEU A 158 -14.31 -12.02 9.07
C LEU A 158 -13.42 -12.39 10.27
N SER A 159 -13.63 -11.71 11.40
CA SER A 159 -12.95 -11.98 12.66
C SER A 159 -13.90 -12.73 13.61
N GLY A 160 -13.75 -14.05 13.71
CA GLY A 160 -14.43 -14.88 14.73
C GLY A 160 -15.26 -16.06 14.18
N GLU A 161 -15.33 -17.16 14.96
CA GLU A 161 -15.93 -18.44 14.56
C GLU A 161 -17.41 -18.36 14.17
N LYS A 162 -18.22 -17.54 14.85
CA LYS A 162 -19.68 -17.45 14.60
C LYS A 162 -20.02 -16.95 13.19
N GLN A 163 -19.11 -16.19 12.58
CA GLN A 163 -19.30 -15.61 11.26
C GLN A 163 -18.85 -16.56 10.13
N ARG A 164 -17.92 -17.49 10.38
CA ARG A 164 -17.50 -18.53 9.41
C ARG A 164 -18.63 -19.47 9.01
N ILE A 165 -19.42 -19.88 9.99
CA ILE A 165 -20.53 -20.85 9.81
C ILE A 165 -21.64 -20.26 8.92
N SER A 166 -21.68 -18.94 8.73
CA SER A 166 -22.76 -18.25 8.01
C SER A 166 -22.66 -18.27 6.48
N ARG A 167 -21.52 -18.66 5.88
CA ARG A 167 -21.32 -18.54 4.42
C ARG A 167 -21.97 -19.68 3.61
N GLY A 168 -21.96 -20.89 4.15
CA GLY A 168 -22.51 -22.08 3.48
C GLY A 168 -21.64 -22.65 2.35
N TYR A 169 -20.39 -22.21 2.22
CA TYR A 169 -19.39 -22.74 1.29
C TYR A 169 -17.99 -22.61 1.90
N ASP A 170 -17.04 -23.40 1.40
CA ASP A 170 -15.64 -23.35 1.82
C ASP A 170 -14.93 -22.15 1.18
N PHE A 171 -14.69 -21.11 1.99
CA PHE A 171 -14.11 -19.87 1.51
C PHE A 171 -12.62 -20.00 1.17
N ALA A 172 -11.87 -20.79 1.93
CA ALA A 172 -10.44 -20.97 1.69
C ALA A 172 -10.21 -21.76 0.39
N ALA A 173 -10.98 -22.82 0.16
CA ALA A 173 -10.92 -23.60 -1.07
C ALA A 173 -11.31 -22.78 -2.31
N VAL A 174 -12.29 -21.87 -2.20
CA VAL A 174 -12.63 -20.96 -3.31
C VAL A 174 -11.47 -20.01 -3.61
N LEU A 175 -10.82 -19.44 -2.59
CA LEU A 175 -9.67 -18.57 -2.80
C LEU A 175 -8.46 -19.31 -3.38
N GLU A 176 -8.20 -20.54 -2.94
CA GLU A 176 -7.18 -21.41 -3.53
C GLU A 176 -7.48 -21.68 -5.02
N TRP A 177 -8.73 -21.99 -5.36
CA TRP A 177 -9.15 -22.18 -6.75
C TRP A 177 -8.88 -20.95 -7.62
N PHE A 178 -9.13 -19.73 -7.09
CA PHE A 178 -8.77 -18.50 -7.79
C PHE A 178 -7.25 -18.34 -7.86
N ALA A 179 -6.52 -18.60 -6.79
CA ALA A 179 -5.06 -18.46 -6.70
C ALA A 179 -4.31 -19.29 -7.76
N GLU A 180 -4.81 -20.49 -8.06
CA GLU A 180 -4.30 -21.33 -9.15
C GLU A 180 -4.37 -20.62 -10.52
N ARG A 181 -5.39 -19.77 -10.75
CA ARG A 181 -5.77 -19.22 -12.06
C ARG A 181 -5.50 -17.73 -12.24
N VAL A 182 -5.36 -16.97 -11.16
CA VAL A 182 -5.01 -15.56 -11.23
C VAL A 182 -3.52 -15.35 -11.44
N ASP A 183 -3.16 -14.19 -11.96
CA ASP A 183 -1.78 -13.77 -12.25
C ASP A 183 -1.18 -12.96 -11.09
N ARG A 184 -2.04 -12.32 -10.29
CA ARG A 184 -1.66 -11.47 -9.16
C ARG A 184 -2.68 -11.62 -8.03
N ILE A 185 -2.17 -11.75 -6.82
CA ILE A 185 -2.97 -11.72 -5.59
C ILE A 185 -2.53 -10.48 -4.82
N ILE A 186 -3.45 -9.55 -4.55
CA ILE A 186 -3.18 -8.38 -3.72
C ILE A 186 -3.78 -8.61 -2.34
N LEU A 187 -2.93 -8.71 -1.33
CA LEU A 187 -3.31 -8.80 0.06
C LEU A 187 -3.43 -7.39 0.64
N LEU A 188 -4.65 -6.93 0.88
CA LEU A 188 -4.92 -5.61 1.46
C LEU A 188 -5.01 -5.70 2.98
N PHE A 189 -4.21 -4.87 3.64
CA PHE A 189 -4.26 -4.62 5.07
C PHE A 189 -4.66 -3.17 5.33
N ASP A 190 -5.44 -2.95 6.37
CA ASP A 190 -5.69 -1.62 6.90
C ASP A 190 -4.58 -1.30 7.91
N ALA A 191 -3.84 -0.21 7.70
CA ALA A 191 -2.73 0.17 8.56
C ALA A 191 -3.15 0.41 10.03
N HIS A 192 -4.43 0.68 10.29
CA HIS A 192 -4.97 0.91 11.64
C HIS A 192 -5.39 -0.36 12.35
N LYS A 193 -5.65 -1.42 11.58
CA LYS A 193 -6.24 -2.68 12.05
C LYS A 193 -5.46 -3.85 11.50
N LEU A 194 -4.21 -3.95 11.94
CA LEU A 194 -3.32 -5.08 11.69
C LEU A 194 -3.64 -6.25 12.63
N ASP A 195 -4.89 -6.69 12.65
CA ASP A 195 -5.25 -7.95 13.30
C ASP A 195 -5.10 -9.07 12.27
N ILE A 196 -4.58 -10.24 12.65
CA ILE A 196 -4.57 -11.42 11.78
C ILE A 196 -5.55 -12.42 12.40
N SER A 197 -6.72 -12.57 11.79
CA SER A 197 -7.70 -13.54 12.27
C SER A 197 -7.26 -14.97 11.94
N ASP A 198 -7.78 -15.94 12.70
CA ASP A 198 -7.56 -17.37 12.42
C ASP A 198 -8.05 -17.76 11.01
N GLU A 199 -9.07 -17.08 10.48
CA GLU A 199 -9.64 -17.34 9.14
C GLU A 199 -8.70 -16.78 8.07
N PHE A 200 -8.15 -15.60 8.34
CA PHE A 200 -7.15 -14.98 7.49
C PHE A 200 -5.87 -15.84 7.44
N SER A 201 -5.49 -16.43 8.56
CA SER A 201 -4.37 -17.39 8.64
C SER A 201 -4.64 -18.66 7.82
N GLU A 202 -5.86 -19.18 7.84
CA GLU A 202 -6.29 -20.32 7.03
C GLU A 202 -6.23 -20.00 5.53
N VAL A 203 -6.67 -18.81 5.14
CA VAL A 203 -6.54 -18.31 3.77
C VAL A 203 -5.07 -18.18 3.36
N ILE A 204 -4.21 -17.58 4.18
CA ILE A 204 -2.77 -17.49 3.87
C ILE A 204 -2.16 -18.88 3.67
N LYS A 205 -2.54 -19.86 4.49
CA LYS A 205 -2.09 -21.25 4.33
C LYS A 205 -2.57 -21.87 3.01
N ALA A 206 -3.83 -21.64 2.63
CA ALA A 206 -4.37 -22.10 1.35
C ALA A 206 -3.65 -21.47 0.15
N LEU A 207 -3.17 -20.23 0.30
CA LEU A 207 -2.46 -19.51 -0.74
C LEU A 207 -0.93 -19.74 -0.75
N LYS A 208 -0.38 -20.53 0.18
CA LYS A 208 1.07 -20.71 0.40
C LYS A 208 1.85 -21.12 -0.85
N ASN A 209 1.24 -21.89 -1.75
CA ASN A 209 1.90 -22.35 -2.97
C ASN A 209 1.90 -21.31 -4.11
N HIS A 210 1.43 -20.09 -3.83
CA HIS A 210 1.26 -19.00 -4.80
C HIS A 210 1.87 -17.67 -4.32
N GLU A 211 2.87 -17.74 -3.42
CA GLU A 211 3.54 -16.57 -2.83
C GLU A 211 4.18 -15.66 -3.90
N ASP A 212 4.66 -16.22 -5.02
CA ASP A 212 5.23 -15.48 -6.16
C ASP A 212 4.23 -14.53 -6.82
N LYS A 213 2.94 -14.85 -6.72
CA LYS A 213 1.82 -14.04 -7.21
C LYS A 213 1.40 -12.98 -6.20
N MET A 214 1.80 -13.06 -4.94
CA MET A 214 1.31 -12.17 -3.89
C MET A 214 1.99 -10.81 -3.89
N ARG A 215 1.21 -9.75 -3.65
CA ARG A 215 1.68 -8.42 -3.30
C ARG A 215 0.90 -7.91 -2.11
N VAL A 216 1.60 -7.35 -1.13
CA VAL A 216 0.98 -6.82 0.08
C VAL A 216 0.80 -5.32 -0.11
N VAL A 217 -0.41 -4.83 0.14
CA VAL A 217 -0.74 -3.41 0.14
C VAL A 217 -1.16 -3.02 1.55
N LEU A 218 -0.39 -2.12 2.15
CA LEU A 218 -0.75 -1.47 3.42
C LEU A 218 -1.57 -0.22 3.10
N ASN A 219 -2.89 -0.39 3.12
CA ASN A 219 -3.85 0.65 2.77
C ASN A 219 -4.12 1.59 3.94
N LYS A 220 -4.60 2.80 3.64
CA LYS A 220 -4.85 3.89 4.61
C LYS A 220 -3.60 4.33 5.37
N ALA A 221 -2.43 4.23 4.75
CA ALA A 221 -1.16 4.59 5.37
C ALA A 221 -1.08 6.10 5.73
N ASP A 222 -1.79 6.94 4.98
CA ASP A 222 -2.01 8.37 5.27
C ASP A 222 -2.71 8.61 6.60
N GLN A 223 -3.56 7.67 7.03
CA GLN A 223 -4.27 7.77 8.30
C GLN A 223 -3.38 7.33 9.49
N ILE A 224 -2.15 6.81 9.26
CA ILE A 224 -1.18 6.42 10.32
C ILE A 224 -0.62 7.66 11.06
N GLU A 225 -1.49 8.57 11.47
CA GLU A 225 -1.34 9.42 12.65
C GLU A 225 -1.37 8.58 13.94
N THR A 226 -1.68 7.27 13.85
CA THR A 226 -2.05 6.41 14.99
C THR A 226 -0.84 5.85 15.76
N GLN A 227 0.35 5.79 15.17
CA GLN A 227 1.56 5.37 15.90
C GLN A 227 2.08 6.50 16.78
N GLN A 228 2.02 7.74 16.27
CA GLN A 228 2.14 8.95 17.05
C GLN A 228 1.06 8.97 18.14
N LEU A 229 -0.21 8.67 17.82
CA LEU A 229 -1.29 8.57 18.81
C LEU A 229 -1.05 7.48 19.86
N MET A 230 -0.45 6.34 19.52
CA MET A 230 -0.11 5.26 20.46
C MET A 230 1.07 5.65 21.36
N ARG A 231 2.08 6.34 20.82
CA ARG A 231 3.18 6.94 21.58
C ARG A 231 2.66 8.02 22.53
N VAL A 232 1.84 8.94 22.02
CA VAL A 232 1.13 9.98 22.78
C VAL A 232 0.25 9.36 23.85
N HIS A 233 -0.51 8.33 23.53
CA HIS A 233 -1.35 7.59 24.49
C HIS A 233 -0.48 6.93 25.57
N ALA A 234 0.64 6.30 25.21
CA ALA A 234 1.58 5.72 26.17
C ALA A 234 2.20 6.78 27.08
N TYR A 235 2.58 7.95 26.55
CA TYR A 235 3.08 9.07 27.35
C TYR A 235 1.99 9.62 28.29
N ILE A 236 0.75 9.78 27.82
CA ILE A 236 -0.39 10.21 28.64
C ILE A 236 -0.62 9.23 29.80
N ILE A 237 -0.79 7.93 29.50
CA ILE A 237 -1.07 6.91 30.51
C ILE A 237 0.08 6.78 31.50
N SER A 238 1.34 6.82 31.03
CA SER A 238 2.50 6.77 31.91
C SER A 238 2.64 8.02 32.78
N SER A 239 2.39 9.22 32.24
CA SER A 239 2.43 10.46 33.01
C SER A 239 1.38 10.45 34.12
N LEU A 240 0.16 10.00 33.81
CA LEU A 240 -0.90 9.80 34.81
C LEU A 240 -0.49 8.79 35.87
N LYS A 241 0.11 7.66 35.48
CA LYS A 241 0.61 6.64 36.43
C LYS A 241 1.70 7.18 37.35
N LYS A 242 2.63 7.99 36.84
CA LYS A 242 3.75 8.57 37.59
C LYS A 242 3.28 9.53 38.69
N GLU A 243 2.17 10.23 38.47
CA GLU A 243 1.61 11.17 39.44
C GLU A 243 0.61 10.55 40.45
N MET A 244 0.29 9.26 40.30
CA MET A 244 -0.63 8.56 41.20
C MET A 244 0.05 8.13 42.52
N PRO A 245 -0.57 8.37 43.69
CA PRO A 245 -0.04 7.95 44.98
C PRO A 245 -0.20 6.43 45.18
N SER A 246 0.77 5.81 45.84
CA SER A 246 0.80 4.35 46.01
C SER A 246 -0.24 3.82 47.01
N VAL A 247 -0.63 4.59 48.03
CA VAL A 247 -1.37 4.06 49.19
C VAL A 247 -2.69 4.81 49.50
N PHE A 248 -2.67 6.14 49.68
CA PHE A 248 -3.87 6.91 50.05
C PHE A 248 -4.12 8.09 49.10
N GLY A 249 -5.38 8.56 49.00
CA GLY A 249 -5.75 9.75 48.23
C GLY A 249 -5.95 9.55 46.72
N LYS A 250 -6.04 8.29 46.26
CA LYS A 250 -6.09 7.92 44.83
C LYS A 250 -7.27 8.54 44.08
N ASP A 251 -8.47 8.55 44.67
CA ASP A 251 -9.67 9.06 44.00
C ASP A 251 -9.64 10.58 43.81
N ASN A 252 -9.14 11.31 44.81
CA ASN A 252 -8.98 12.76 44.73
C ASN A 252 -7.88 13.12 43.72
N LYS A 253 -6.75 12.42 43.74
CA LYS A 253 -5.67 12.64 42.77
C LYS A 253 -6.11 12.30 41.34
N LYS A 254 -6.88 11.23 41.14
CA LYS A 254 -7.47 10.90 39.83
C LYS A 254 -8.34 12.03 39.31
N LYS A 255 -9.24 12.59 40.14
CA LYS A 255 -10.10 13.72 39.75
C LYS A 255 -9.28 14.96 39.39
N GLU A 256 -8.25 15.26 40.17
CA GLU A 256 -7.30 16.36 39.91
C GLU A 256 -6.59 16.17 38.55
N LEU A 257 -6.02 14.99 38.30
CA LEU A 257 -5.29 14.68 37.06
C LEU A 257 -6.18 14.73 35.81
N VAL A 258 -7.42 14.24 35.90
CA VAL A 258 -8.39 14.32 34.79
C VAL A 258 -8.77 15.77 34.51
N ASN A 259 -9.00 16.58 35.54
CA ASN A 259 -9.35 17.99 35.36
C ASN A 259 -8.18 18.81 34.78
N ASN A 260 -6.95 18.47 35.14
CA ASN A 260 -5.74 19.15 34.68
C ASN A 260 -5.07 18.47 33.46
N LEU A 261 -5.81 17.65 32.71
CA LEU A 261 -5.26 16.89 31.58
C LEU A 261 -4.65 17.79 30.48
N ALA A 262 -5.17 19.01 30.31
CA ALA A 262 -4.62 19.99 29.35
C ALA A 262 -3.16 20.37 29.69
N ASP A 263 -2.86 20.57 30.96
CA ASP A 263 -1.49 20.90 31.41
C ASP A 263 -0.54 19.69 31.29
N ILE A 264 -1.08 18.48 31.41
CA ILE A 264 -0.35 17.23 31.17
C ILE A 264 0.01 17.12 29.68
N TYR A 265 -0.92 17.42 28.77
CA TYR A 265 -0.64 17.45 27.33
C TYR A 265 0.44 18.47 26.99
N GLY A 266 0.32 19.71 27.49
CA GLY A 266 1.32 20.76 27.23
C GLY A 266 2.70 20.50 27.84
N ARG A 267 2.82 19.58 28.82
CA ARG A 267 4.12 19.05 29.27
C ARG A 267 4.66 17.99 28.31
N ILE A 268 3.85 17.01 27.95
CA ILE A 268 4.23 15.92 27.02
C ILE A 268 4.65 16.52 25.66
N GLU A 269 3.92 17.51 25.17
CA GLU A 269 4.22 18.25 23.93
C GLU A 269 5.65 18.81 23.94
N ARG A 270 6.03 19.49 25.01
CA ARG A 270 7.37 20.11 25.17
C ARG A 270 8.47 19.09 25.45
N GLU A 271 8.20 18.10 26.29
CA GLU A 271 9.18 17.09 26.70
C GLU A 271 9.53 16.12 25.57
N HIS A 272 8.55 15.79 24.71
CA HIS A 272 8.69 14.79 23.65
C HIS A 272 8.60 15.37 22.23
N GLN A 273 8.51 16.69 22.09
CA GLN A 273 8.47 17.41 20.79
C GLN A 273 7.33 16.91 19.89
N ILE A 274 6.15 16.74 20.47
CA ILE A 274 4.95 16.22 19.79
C ILE A 274 4.10 17.39 19.31
N SER A 275 3.44 17.28 18.15
CA SER A 275 2.58 18.36 17.66
C SER A 275 1.22 18.38 18.39
N PRO A 276 0.60 19.55 18.64
CA PRO A 276 -0.71 19.65 19.28
C PRO A 276 -1.84 18.85 18.57
N GLY A 277 -1.73 18.69 17.25
CA GLY A 277 -2.68 17.92 16.44
C GLY A 277 -2.66 16.42 16.71
N ASP A 278 -1.57 15.90 17.29
CA ASP A 278 -1.36 14.47 17.53
C ASP A 278 -2.05 13.98 18.81
N PHE A 279 -2.56 14.90 19.64
CA PHE A 279 -3.20 14.58 20.90
C PHE A 279 -4.68 14.22 20.71
N PRO A 280 -5.19 13.19 21.42
CA PRO A 280 -6.61 12.87 21.36
C PRO A 280 -7.44 13.99 21.97
N ASN A 281 -8.66 14.18 21.45
CA ASN A 281 -9.57 15.23 21.92
C ASN A 281 -9.69 15.25 23.46
N LEU A 282 -9.35 16.40 24.05
CA LEU A 282 -9.24 16.58 25.49
C LEU A 282 -10.51 16.13 26.22
N LYS A 283 -11.68 16.59 25.77
CA LYS A 283 -12.94 16.33 26.47
C LYS A 283 -13.30 14.84 26.43
N ARG A 284 -13.13 14.21 25.28
CA ARG A 284 -13.37 12.77 25.10
C ARG A 284 -12.42 11.93 25.96
N MET A 285 -11.14 12.31 26.03
CA MET A 285 -10.16 11.59 26.86
C MET A 285 -10.46 11.74 28.36
N GLN A 286 -10.88 12.93 28.81
CA GLN A 286 -11.33 13.13 30.19
C GLN A 286 -12.50 12.22 30.57
N ASP A 287 -13.53 12.15 29.70
CA ASP A 287 -14.71 11.34 29.95
C ASP A 287 -14.36 9.83 29.99
N GLN A 288 -13.47 9.36 29.10
CA GLN A 288 -12.99 7.98 29.09
C GLN A 288 -12.17 7.64 30.35
N LEU A 289 -11.28 8.53 30.78
CA LEU A 289 -10.41 8.32 31.95
C LEU A 289 -11.19 8.27 33.27
N GLN A 290 -12.36 8.92 33.36
CA GLN A 290 -13.22 8.83 34.55
C GLN A 290 -13.65 7.39 34.85
N ALA A 291 -13.87 6.57 33.82
CA ALA A 291 -14.26 5.16 33.97
C ALA A 291 -13.10 4.21 34.27
N GLN A 292 -11.84 4.66 34.20
CA GLN A 292 -10.65 3.79 34.30
C GLN A 292 -10.04 3.77 35.71
N ASP A 293 -9.46 2.65 36.10
CA ASP A 293 -8.69 2.52 37.34
C ASP A 293 -7.20 2.80 37.08
N PHE A 294 -6.74 3.99 37.48
CA PHE A 294 -5.37 4.43 37.22
C PHE A 294 -4.32 3.62 37.99
N SER A 295 -4.72 2.87 39.03
CA SER A 295 -3.77 2.00 39.74
C SER A 295 -3.30 0.83 38.86
N LYS A 296 -4.10 0.43 37.88
CA LYS A 296 -3.80 -0.64 36.91
C LYS A 296 -2.92 -0.18 35.75
N PHE A 297 -2.72 1.13 35.59
CA PHE A 297 -1.83 1.65 34.56
C PHE A 297 -0.39 1.20 34.79
N GLN A 298 0.28 0.92 33.67
CA GLN A 298 1.66 0.46 33.66
C GLN A 298 2.61 1.65 33.46
N PRO A 299 3.82 1.64 34.06
CA PRO A 299 4.84 2.62 33.74
C PRO A 299 5.31 2.48 32.30
N LEU A 300 5.84 3.56 31.72
CA LEU A 300 6.43 3.54 30.39
C LEU A 300 7.52 2.47 30.29
N LYS A 301 7.47 1.66 29.23
CA LYS A 301 8.54 0.72 28.88
C LYS A 301 9.24 1.23 27.62
N SER A 302 10.40 1.87 27.78
CA SER A 302 11.15 2.46 26.66
C SER A 302 11.43 1.45 25.54
N LYS A 303 11.79 0.22 25.91
CA LYS A 303 12.00 -0.89 24.96
C LYS A 303 10.82 -1.19 24.03
N LEU A 304 9.58 -0.96 24.47
CA LEU A 304 8.41 -1.17 23.61
C LEU A 304 8.21 -0.02 22.63
N LEU A 305 8.65 1.19 22.99
CA LEU A 305 8.67 2.34 22.08
C LEU A 305 9.81 2.20 21.08
N GLU A 306 10.98 1.75 21.53
CA GLU A 306 12.15 1.46 20.68
C GLU A 306 11.83 0.41 19.61
N VAL A 307 11.07 -0.65 19.93
CA VAL A 307 10.62 -1.65 18.95
C VAL A 307 9.68 -1.06 17.90
N VAL A 308 8.80 -0.13 18.30
CA VAL A 308 7.93 0.56 17.35
C VAL A 308 8.74 1.50 16.47
N ASP A 309 9.69 2.25 17.05
CA ASP A 309 10.56 3.16 16.31
C ASP A 309 11.49 2.41 15.32
N ASP A 310 12.00 1.24 15.71
CA ASP A 310 12.86 0.38 14.88
C ASP A 310 12.10 -0.24 13.70
N MET A 311 10.89 -0.74 13.95
CA MET A 311 10.01 -1.25 12.89
C MET A 311 9.72 -0.17 11.83
N LEU A 312 9.53 1.09 12.25
CA LEU A 312 9.24 2.20 11.35
C LEU A 312 10.45 2.69 10.58
N ALA A 313 11.60 2.77 11.25
CA ALA A 313 12.83 3.26 10.65
C ALA A 313 13.46 2.24 9.69
N HIS A 314 13.39 0.95 10.02
CA HIS A 314 14.19 -0.07 9.34
C HIS A 314 13.32 -1.12 8.65
N ASP A 315 12.35 -1.73 9.34
CA ASP A 315 11.63 -2.88 8.78
C ASP A 315 10.72 -2.48 7.61
N ILE A 316 9.98 -1.38 7.74
CA ILE A 316 9.12 -0.87 6.66
C ILE A 316 9.97 -0.33 5.49
N ALA A 317 11.07 0.37 5.79
CA ALA A 317 11.96 0.90 4.75
C ALA A 317 12.60 -0.22 3.92
N GLN A 318 13.06 -1.31 4.57
CA GLN A 318 13.61 -2.47 3.88
C GLN A 318 12.57 -3.21 3.02
N LEU A 319 11.34 -3.34 3.52
CA LEU A 319 10.24 -3.91 2.73
C LEU A 319 9.95 -3.09 1.46
N MET A 320 10.00 -1.77 1.54
CA MET A 320 9.80 -0.90 0.37
C MET A 320 10.93 -1.02 -0.66
N VAL A 321 12.18 -1.19 -0.22
CA VAL A 321 13.32 -1.44 -1.12
C VAL A 321 13.18 -2.78 -1.84
N LEU A 322 12.73 -3.82 -1.15
CA LEU A 322 12.50 -5.14 -1.74
C LEU A 322 11.37 -5.14 -2.77
N VAL A 323 10.28 -4.41 -2.51
CA VAL A 323 9.18 -4.22 -3.47
C VAL A 323 9.67 -3.55 -4.77
N ARG A 324 10.55 -2.55 -4.66
CA ARG A 324 11.12 -1.82 -5.81
C ARG A 324 12.06 -2.65 -6.68
N GLN A 325 12.85 -3.53 -6.06
CA GLN A 325 13.76 -4.42 -6.80
C GLN A 325 12.99 -5.44 -7.63
N GLU A 326 11.79 -5.85 -7.19
CA GLU A 326 10.91 -6.71 -8.00
C GLU A 326 10.22 -5.99 -9.16
N GLU A 327 9.99 -4.68 -9.04
CA GLU A 327 9.31 -3.87 -10.07
C GLU A 327 10.22 -3.49 -11.24
N THR A 328 11.51 -3.27 -11.00
CA THR A 328 12.48 -2.81 -12.02
C THR A 328 12.89 -3.87 -13.05
N GLN A 329 12.53 -5.14 -12.84
CA GLN A 329 13.00 -6.26 -13.68
C GLN A 329 11.96 -6.80 -14.68
N ARG A 330 10.79 -6.18 -14.81
CA ARG A 330 9.68 -6.76 -15.60
C ARG A 330 9.38 -5.97 -16.88
N PRO A 331 9.14 -6.65 -18.01
CA PRO A 331 8.77 -5.99 -19.26
C PRO A 331 7.41 -5.31 -19.11
N VAL A 332 7.33 -4.09 -19.63
CA VAL A 332 6.18 -3.19 -19.49
C VAL A 332 5.09 -3.58 -20.50
N GLN A 333 4.10 -4.34 -20.06
CA GLN A 333 2.79 -4.35 -20.72
C GLN A 333 1.90 -3.39 -19.94
N MET A 334 1.71 -2.17 -20.47
CA MET A 334 0.94 -1.12 -19.79
C MET A 334 -0.55 -1.43 -19.88
N VAL A 335 -1.19 -1.59 -18.72
CA VAL A 335 -2.63 -1.38 -18.57
C VAL A 335 -2.93 0.08 -18.96
N LYS A 336 -3.98 0.31 -19.76
CA LYS A 336 -4.34 1.64 -20.26
C LYS A 336 -5.64 2.13 -19.63
N GLY A 337 -5.74 3.45 -19.46
CA GLY A 337 -6.94 4.11 -18.93
C GLY A 337 -7.09 3.96 -17.41
N GLY A 338 -8.13 4.60 -16.87
CA GLY A 338 -8.31 4.72 -15.42
C GLY A 338 -7.09 5.37 -14.77
N ALA A 339 -6.75 4.93 -13.56
CA ALA A 339 -5.63 5.49 -12.81
C ALA A 339 -4.24 5.25 -13.47
N PHE A 340 -4.17 4.42 -14.51
CA PHE A 340 -2.94 4.14 -15.26
C PHE A 340 -2.67 5.14 -16.39
N GLU A 341 -3.62 6.04 -16.69
CA GLU A 341 -3.46 7.02 -17.77
C GLU A 341 -2.52 8.16 -17.35
N GLY A 342 -1.51 8.46 -18.18
CA GLY A 342 -0.57 9.57 -17.95
C GLY A 342 0.52 9.30 -16.91
N THR A 343 0.57 8.11 -16.29
CA THR A 343 1.58 7.77 -15.27
C THR A 343 2.69 6.87 -15.84
N LEU A 344 3.94 7.35 -15.80
CA LEU A 344 5.12 6.55 -16.19
C LEU A 344 5.42 5.41 -15.19
N HIS A 345 4.95 5.56 -13.95
CA HIS A 345 5.24 4.66 -12.81
C HIS A 345 3.98 3.92 -12.29
N GLY A 346 2.88 3.93 -13.06
CA GLY A 346 1.63 3.28 -12.67
C GLY A 346 0.75 4.13 -11.74
N PRO A 347 -0.39 3.56 -11.29
CA PRO A 347 -1.53 4.32 -10.79
C PRO A 347 -1.36 4.85 -9.37
N PHE A 348 -0.28 4.49 -8.68
CA PHE A 348 -0.02 4.87 -7.29
C PHE A 348 1.04 5.97 -7.15
N GLY A 349 1.54 6.50 -8.28
CA GLY A 349 2.62 7.47 -8.32
C GLY A 349 2.20 8.95 -8.33
N HIS A 350 0.91 9.29 -8.30
CA HIS A 350 0.49 10.69 -8.30
C HIS A 350 1.01 11.42 -7.04
N GLY A 351 1.93 12.36 -7.24
CA GLY A 351 2.64 13.08 -6.18
C GLY A 351 3.91 12.39 -5.64
N TYR A 352 4.23 11.18 -6.10
CA TYR A 352 5.45 10.46 -5.74
C TYR A 352 6.61 10.95 -6.61
N GLY A 353 7.67 11.48 -6.02
CA GLY A 353 8.74 12.09 -6.79
C GLY A 353 8.45 13.52 -7.26
N GLU A 354 7.38 14.16 -6.77
CA GLU A 354 7.01 15.54 -7.13
C GLU A 354 7.22 16.51 -5.94
N GLY A 355 7.42 17.79 -6.25
CA GLY A 355 7.70 18.82 -5.25
C GLY A 355 8.90 18.49 -4.38
N ALA A 356 8.75 18.50 -3.05
CA ALA A 356 9.84 18.15 -2.14
C ALA A 356 10.20 16.64 -2.13
N GLY A 357 9.40 15.81 -2.80
CA GLY A 357 9.70 14.41 -3.08
C GLY A 357 10.55 14.21 -4.33
N GLU A 358 10.86 15.25 -5.10
CA GLU A 358 11.68 15.14 -6.32
C GLU A 358 13.04 14.50 -6.02
N GLY A 359 13.38 13.48 -6.81
CA GLY A 359 14.62 12.71 -6.66
C GLY A 359 14.74 11.91 -5.37
N ILE A 360 13.63 11.57 -4.70
CA ILE A 360 13.61 10.64 -3.56
C ILE A 360 14.17 9.24 -3.91
N ASP A 361 14.14 8.90 -5.20
CA ASP A 361 14.64 7.63 -5.75
C ASP A 361 15.99 7.76 -6.45
N ASP A 362 16.51 8.98 -6.57
CA ASP A 362 17.79 9.23 -7.21
C ASP A 362 18.93 8.94 -6.21
N ALA A 363 19.90 8.14 -6.64
CA ALA A 363 21.13 7.93 -5.86
C ALA A 363 21.97 9.21 -5.74
N GLU A 364 21.78 10.14 -6.68
CA GLU A 364 22.43 11.43 -6.75
C GLU A 364 21.52 12.53 -6.17
N TRP A 365 22.11 13.57 -5.59
CA TRP A 365 21.34 14.67 -5.01
C TRP A 365 20.54 15.40 -6.10
N VAL A 366 19.22 15.42 -5.99
CA VAL A 366 18.32 15.96 -7.04
C VAL A 366 18.67 17.39 -7.47
N VAL A 367 19.10 18.21 -6.50
CA VAL A 367 19.46 19.61 -6.71
C VAL A 367 20.71 19.75 -7.57
N ALA A 368 21.57 18.72 -7.64
CA ALA A 368 22.79 18.71 -8.44
C ALA A 368 22.53 18.99 -9.93
N ARG A 369 21.35 18.62 -10.44
CA ARG A 369 20.94 18.86 -11.84
C ARG A 369 20.87 20.36 -12.16
N ASP A 370 20.30 21.14 -11.25
CA ASP A 370 20.09 22.59 -11.40
C ASP A 370 21.19 23.42 -10.71
N LYS A 371 22.06 22.79 -9.91
CA LYS A 371 23.13 23.45 -9.13
C LYS A 371 23.99 24.41 -9.97
N PRO A 372 24.43 24.09 -11.20
CA PRO A 372 25.23 25.03 -11.99
C PRO A 372 24.55 26.38 -12.22
N MET A 373 23.23 26.38 -12.43
CA MET A 373 22.44 27.61 -12.59
C MET A 373 22.33 28.38 -11.28
N TYR A 374 22.17 27.68 -10.15
CA TYR A 374 22.13 28.33 -8.83
C TYR A 374 23.48 28.88 -8.41
N ASP A 375 24.58 28.20 -8.75
CA ASP A 375 25.95 28.64 -8.50
C ASP A 375 26.24 29.96 -9.24
N GLU A 376 25.78 30.12 -10.49
CA GLU A 376 25.90 31.39 -11.22
C GLU A 376 25.28 32.55 -10.44
N ILE A 377 24.07 32.36 -9.90
CA ILE A 377 23.38 33.36 -9.08
C ILE A 377 24.16 33.58 -7.77
N PHE A 378 24.56 32.50 -7.10
CA PHE A 378 25.29 32.54 -5.83
C PHE A 378 26.54 33.43 -5.92
N TYR A 379 27.37 33.24 -6.96
CA TYR A 379 28.59 34.02 -7.14
C TYR A 379 28.32 35.49 -7.47
N THR A 380 27.20 35.83 -8.13
CA THR A 380 26.83 37.25 -8.34
C THR A 380 26.51 37.98 -7.04
N LEU A 381 26.11 37.26 -5.99
CA LEU A 381 25.84 37.82 -4.66
C LEU A 381 27.12 38.09 -3.84
N SER A 382 28.29 37.86 -4.43
CA SER A 382 29.61 38.12 -3.86
C SER A 382 29.82 37.43 -2.50
N PRO A 383 29.87 36.08 -2.48
CA PRO A 383 30.13 35.32 -1.25
C PRO A 383 31.49 35.66 -0.66
N VAL A 384 31.58 35.62 0.67
CA VAL A 384 32.82 35.78 1.44
C VAL A 384 33.12 34.45 2.10
N ASP A 385 34.33 33.93 1.91
CA ASP A 385 34.77 32.61 2.39
C ASP A 385 33.82 31.46 1.99
N GLY A 386 33.26 31.56 0.77
CA GLY A 386 32.35 30.53 0.23
C GLY A 386 30.93 30.59 0.79
N LYS A 387 30.56 31.63 1.55
CA LYS A 387 29.20 31.82 2.09
C LYS A 387 28.61 33.18 1.76
N ILE A 388 27.29 33.25 1.59
CA ILE A 388 26.55 34.51 1.51
C ILE A 388 25.85 34.82 2.85
N THR A 389 25.81 36.10 3.21
CA THR A 389 25.10 36.53 4.42
C THR A 389 23.58 36.36 4.26
N GLY A 390 22.87 36.09 5.36
CA GLY A 390 21.40 36.02 5.34
C GLY A 390 20.72 37.29 4.80
N ALA A 391 21.37 38.46 4.91
CA ALA A 391 20.86 39.68 4.30
C ALA A 391 20.92 39.64 2.76
N ASN A 392 21.99 39.11 2.16
CA ASN A 392 22.12 38.97 0.72
C ASN A 392 21.23 37.86 0.18
N ALA A 393 21.21 36.70 0.83
CA ALA A 393 20.32 35.60 0.49
C ALA A 393 18.84 36.03 0.53
N LYS A 394 18.41 36.71 1.60
CA LYS A 394 17.03 37.23 1.71
C LYS A 394 16.66 38.18 0.57
N LYS A 395 17.58 39.06 0.16
CA LYS A 395 17.33 39.97 -0.98
C LYS A 395 17.06 39.21 -2.27
N GLU A 396 17.76 38.10 -2.48
CA GLU A 396 17.53 37.24 -3.66
C GLU A 396 16.23 36.45 -3.53
N MET A 397 16.01 35.77 -2.40
CA MET A 397 14.82 34.96 -2.16
C MET A 397 13.51 35.75 -2.31
N VAL A 398 13.47 37.03 -1.90
CA VAL A 398 12.29 37.89 -2.03
C VAL A 398 11.90 38.16 -3.49
N ARG A 399 12.82 38.04 -4.45
CA ARG A 399 12.53 38.21 -5.88
C ARG A 399 11.58 37.14 -6.44
N SER A 400 11.50 35.98 -5.79
CA SER A 400 10.53 34.91 -6.10
C SER A 400 9.06 35.33 -5.90
N LYS A 401 8.81 36.45 -5.19
CA LYS A 401 7.48 36.95 -4.83
C LYS A 401 6.66 36.00 -3.94
N LEU A 402 7.30 35.02 -3.31
CA LEU A 402 6.66 34.18 -2.30
C LEU A 402 6.40 34.98 -0.99
N PRO A 403 5.37 34.62 -0.20
CA PRO A 403 5.11 35.24 1.10
C PRO A 403 6.30 35.11 2.06
N ASN A 404 6.53 36.13 2.90
CA ASN A 404 7.63 36.11 3.87
C ASN A 404 7.56 34.94 4.87
N SER A 405 6.37 34.44 5.19
CA SER A 405 6.18 33.24 6.01
C SER A 405 6.73 31.98 5.33
N VAL A 406 6.53 31.85 4.02
CA VAL A 406 7.03 30.77 3.18
C VAL A 406 8.55 30.87 3.03
N LEU A 407 9.07 32.05 2.71
CA LEU A 407 10.52 32.27 2.61
C LEU A 407 11.24 32.00 3.95
N GLY A 408 10.60 32.34 5.08
CA GLY A 408 11.11 31.99 6.40
C GLY A 408 11.14 30.48 6.67
N LYS A 409 10.18 29.71 6.14
CA LYS A 409 10.20 28.24 6.20
C LYS A 409 11.33 27.67 5.33
N ILE A 410 11.50 28.18 4.11
CA ILE A 410 12.58 27.76 3.20
C ILE A 410 13.95 28.03 3.83
N TRP A 411 14.15 29.22 4.42
CA TRP A 411 15.39 29.55 5.12
C TRP A 411 15.72 28.52 6.20
N LYS A 412 14.75 28.19 7.06
CA LYS A 412 14.95 27.21 8.15
C LYS A 412 15.28 25.80 7.65
N LEU A 413 14.82 25.43 6.46
CA LEU A 413 15.10 24.14 5.85
C LEU A 413 16.47 24.12 5.16
N ALA A 414 16.90 25.26 4.60
CA ALA A 414 18.13 25.38 3.82
C ALA A 414 19.39 25.67 4.68
N ASP A 415 19.25 26.44 5.76
CA ASP A 415 20.34 26.75 6.72
C ASP A 415 20.58 25.56 7.66
N ILE A 416 21.29 24.55 7.15
CA ILE A 416 21.42 23.23 7.78
C ILE A 416 22.34 23.28 9.00
N ASP A 417 23.47 23.97 8.87
CA ASP A 417 24.43 24.13 9.97
C ASP A 417 24.03 25.26 10.95
N LYS A 418 22.97 26.03 10.62
CA LYS A 418 22.34 27.05 11.47
C LYS A 418 23.29 28.18 11.84
N ASP A 419 24.23 28.51 10.94
CA ASP A 419 25.19 29.57 11.16
C ASP A 419 24.68 30.96 10.71
N GLY A 420 23.49 31.03 10.11
CA GLY A 420 22.86 32.27 9.67
C GLY A 420 23.39 32.79 8.33
N MET A 421 24.20 32.00 7.65
CA MET A 421 24.71 32.20 6.30
C MET A 421 24.29 31.00 5.43
N LEU A 422 24.52 31.09 4.11
CA LEU A 422 24.32 29.95 3.22
C LEU A 422 25.59 29.74 2.41
N ASP A 423 26.11 28.51 2.40
CA ASP A 423 27.08 28.07 1.39
C ASP A 423 26.41 27.80 0.03
N ASP A 424 27.18 27.36 -0.95
CA ASP A 424 26.70 27.14 -2.32
C ASP A 424 25.68 25.99 -2.41
N GLU A 425 25.84 24.93 -1.61
CA GLU A 425 24.87 23.83 -1.56
C GLU A 425 23.59 24.23 -0.82
N GLU A 426 23.70 24.94 0.30
CA GLU A 426 22.55 25.46 1.06
C GLU A 426 21.76 26.49 0.23
N PHE A 427 22.44 27.32 -0.55
CA PHE A 427 21.79 28.25 -1.47
C PHE A 427 21.10 27.53 -2.64
N ALA A 428 21.74 26.49 -3.21
CA ALA A 428 21.12 25.68 -4.25
C ALA A 428 19.85 24.98 -3.73
N LEU A 429 19.89 24.43 -2.51
CA LEU A 429 18.74 23.85 -1.83
C LEU A 429 17.62 24.88 -1.63
N ALA A 430 17.95 26.09 -1.17
CA ALA A 430 16.96 27.16 -0.99
C ALA A 430 16.24 27.51 -2.30
N ASN A 431 16.97 27.60 -3.42
CA ASN A 431 16.37 27.89 -4.72
C ASN A 431 15.53 26.73 -5.26
N HIS A 432 15.96 25.49 -5.05
CA HIS A 432 15.16 24.32 -5.39
C HIS A 432 13.83 24.29 -4.61
N LEU A 433 13.83 24.58 -3.31
CA LEU A 433 12.60 24.67 -2.51
C LEU A 433 11.70 25.84 -2.95
N ILE A 434 12.28 26.95 -3.42
CA ILE A 434 11.51 28.05 -4.04
C ILE A 434 10.83 27.56 -5.33
N LYS A 435 11.56 26.86 -6.20
CA LYS A 435 11.04 26.27 -7.45
C LYS A 435 9.86 25.33 -7.15
N VAL A 436 10.05 24.37 -6.25
CA VAL A 436 9.02 23.45 -5.75
C VAL A 436 7.76 24.20 -5.32
N LYS A 437 7.92 25.30 -4.58
CA LYS A 437 6.77 26.08 -4.10
C LYS A 437 6.08 26.90 -5.21
N LEU A 438 6.84 27.40 -6.19
CA LEU A 438 6.31 28.12 -7.35
C LEU A 438 5.54 27.19 -8.31
N GLU A 439 5.92 25.92 -8.37
CA GLU A 439 5.21 24.86 -9.11
C GLU A 439 3.90 24.43 -8.43
N GLY A 440 3.61 24.94 -7.24
CA GLY A 440 2.34 24.73 -6.53
C GLY A 440 2.39 23.68 -5.43
N HIS A 441 3.55 23.05 -5.21
CA HIS A 441 3.69 22.01 -4.18
C HIS A 441 3.84 22.59 -2.76
N GLU A 442 3.55 21.79 -1.75
CA GLU A 442 3.78 22.15 -0.36
C GLU A 442 5.23 21.90 0.08
N LEU A 443 5.71 22.73 1.01
CA LEU A 443 7.05 22.58 1.59
C LEU A 443 7.00 21.58 2.75
N PRO A 444 7.99 20.69 2.90
CA PRO A 444 8.01 19.70 3.95
C PRO A 444 8.21 20.38 5.32
N ASN A 445 7.78 19.74 6.40
CA ASN A 445 7.96 20.31 7.75
C ASN A 445 9.39 20.13 8.27
N GLU A 446 10.06 19.07 7.83
CA GLU A 446 11.47 18.78 8.08
C GLU A 446 12.14 18.45 6.75
N LEU A 447 13.45 18.70 6.64
CA LEU A 447 14.17 18.44 5.39
C LEU A 447 14.35 16.93 5.20
N PRO A 448 13.80 16.32 4.12
CA PRO A 448 14.01 14.92 3.81
C PRO A 448 15.49 14.60 3.57
N THR A 449 15.88 13.35 3.85
CA THR A 449 17.29 12.93 3.75
C THR A 449 17.84 12.97 2.33
N HIS A 450 17.00 12.74 1.31
CA HIS A 450 17.42 12.82 -0.09
C HIS A 450 17.69 14.26 -0.55
N LEU A 451 17.07 15.26 0.08
CA LEU A 451 17.32 16.68 -0.17
C LEU A 451 18.52 17.24 0.62
N LEU A 452 19.07 16.50 1.59
CA LEU A 452 20.28 16.92 2.28
C LEU A 452 21.46 16.99 1.30
N PRO A 453 22.16 18.14 1.24
CA PRO A 453 23.40 18.29 0.50
C PRO A 453 24.41 17.18 0.84
N PRO A 454 25.10 16.61 -0.15
CA PRO A 454 26.05 15.53 0.05
C PRO A 454 27.10 15.84 1.12
N SER A 455 27.62 17.07 1.18
CA SER A 455 28.65 17.46 2.16
C SER A 455 28.16 17.49 3.61
N LYS A 456 26.84 17.62 3.82
CA LYS A 456 26.18 17.74 5.13
C LYS A 456 25.56 16.42 5.60
N ARG A 457 25.64 15.35 4.80
CA ARG A 457 25.17 14.01 5.20
C ARG A 457 26.11 13.46 6.27
N LYS A 458 25.57 13.08 7.43
CA LYS A 458 26.35 12.38 8.46
C LYS A 458 26.86 11.07 7.87
N VAL A 459 28.17 10.88 7.78
CA VAL A 459 28.76 9.59 7.45
C VAL A 459 28.37 8.64 8.59
N ALA A 460 27.64 7.57 8.25
CA ALA A 460 27.39 6.49 9.20
C ALA A 460 28.75 5.78 9.43
N GLU A 461 29.24 5.82 10.67
CA GLU A 461 30.30 4.91 11.12
C GLU A 461 29.77 3.49 11.31
#